data_AF-A0A2V8P8U0-F1
#
_entry.id   AF-A0A2V8P8U0-F1
#
_cell.length_a   1.000
_cell.length_b   1.000
_cell.length_c   1.000
_cell.angle_alpha   90.00
_cell.angle_beta   90.00
_cell.angle_gamma   90.00
#
_symmetry.space_group_name_H-M   'P 1'
#
loop_
_entity.id
_entity.type
_entity.pdbx_description
1 polymer ?
#
loop_
_entity_poly.entity_id
_entity_poly.type
_entity_poly.pdbx_seq_one_letter_code
_entity_poly.pdbx_strand_id
1 'polypeptide(L)'
;MPKTMSNNYALNRRLLIVCVLLLLMVSPTYGQTTVFTYQGRLSDGGAPANGAYDLQFKLFDTASTGAGTQIGSTITNSALTVTGGVFTTQLDFGASAFPGADRFLEISVRLAGSGSFTVL
;
A
#
# COMPACT_ATOMS: atom_id res chain seq x y z
N MET A 1 -37.42 -59.51 -3.78
CA MET A 1 -36.19 -58.76 -3.46
C MET A 1 -36.39 -57.28 -3.81
N PRO A 2 -36.72 -56.40 -2.85
CA PRO A 2 -36.83 -54.96 -3.12
C PRO A 2 -35.46 -54.28 -2.94
N LYS A 3 -35.04 -53.53 -3.96
CA LYS A 3 -33.76 -52.82 -4.02
C LYS A 3 -33.76 -51.58 -3.11
N THR A 4 -32.69 -51.47 -2.33
CA THR A 4 -32.31 -50.37 -1.43
C THR A 4 -32.31 -49.00 -2.13
N MET A 5 -33.37 -48.20 -1.95
CA MET A 5 -33.43 -46.78 -2.39
C MET A 5 -33.16 -45.75 -1.28
N SER A 6 -33.08 -46.14 0.00
CA SER A 6 -32.90 -45.19 1.12
C SER A 6 -31.48 -44.62 1.24
N ASN A 7 -30.48 -45.28 0.63
CA ASN A 7 -29.07 -44.92 0.81
C ASN A 7 -28.65 -43.66 0.04
N ASN A 8 -29.29 -43.38 -1.11
CA ASN A 8 -28.90 -42.28 -1.99
C ASN A 8 -29.28 -40.91 -1.42
N TYR A 9 -30.42 -40.80 -0.75
CA TYR A 9 -30.84 -39.55 -0.08
C TYR A 9 -29.96 -39.21 1.13
N ALA A 10 -29.54 -40.23 1.89
CA ALA A 10 -28.63 -40.06 3.02
C ALA A 10 -27.22 -39.65 2.57
N LEU A 11 -26.73 -40.22 1.45
CA LEU A 11 -25.46 -39.86 0.84
C LEU A 11 -25.48 -38.42 0.28
N ASN A 12 -26.53 -38.04 -0.44
CA ASN A 12 -26.71 -36.68 -0.97
C ASN A 12 -26.80 -35.63 0.16
N ARG A 13 -27.46 -35.94 1.26
CA ARG A 13 -27.54 -35.06 2.44
C ARG A 13 -26.19 -34.85 3.10
N ARG A 14 -25.39 -35.93 3.25
CA ARG A 14 -24.02 -35.85 3.78
C ARG A 14 -23.13 -35.02 2.85
N LEU A 15 -23.24 -35.21 1.54
CA LEU A 15 -22.50 -34.46 0.53
C LEU A 15 -22.82 -32.96 0.61
N LEU A 16 -24.11 -32.60 0.73
CA LEU A 16 -24.55 -31.21 0.87
C LEU A 16 -23.98 -30.54 2.12
N ILE A 17 -24.00 -31.23 3.27
CA ILE A 17 -23.46 -30.71 4.53
C ILE A 17 -21.95 -30.48 4.42
N VAL A 18 -21.21 -31.41 3.79
CA VAL A 18 -19.77 -31.24 3.55
C VAL A 18 -19.50 -30.04 2.63
N CYS A 19 -20.29 -29.86 1.56
CA CYS A 19 -20.16 -28.69 0.69
C CYS A 19 -20.41 -27.37 1.43
N VAL A 20 -21.46 -27.30 2.28
CA VAL A 20 -21.76 -26.10 3.08
C VAL A 20 -20.65 -25.82 4.09
N LEU A 21 -20.12 -26.85 4.75
CA LEU A 21 -18.99 -26.71 5.68
C LEU A 21 -17.71 -26.23 4.97
N LEU A 22 -17.45 -26.68 3.73
CA LEU A 22 -16.31 -26.21 2.93
C LEU A 22 -16.47 -24.74 2.52
N LEU A 23 -17.68 -24.30 2.14
CA LEU A 23 -17.97 -22.91 1.81
C LEU A 23 -17.81 -21.95 3.01
N LEU A 24 -18.03 -22.45 4.23
CA LEU A 24 -17.85 -21.69 5.48
C LEU A 24 -16.37 -21.51 5.89
N MET A 25 -15.43 -22.20 5.24
CA MET A 25 -13.99 -22.13 5.54
C MET A 25 -13.21 -21.17 4.62
N VAL A 26 -13.90 -20.44 3.74
CA VAL A 26 -13.27 -19.39 2.91
C VAL A 26 -12.92 -18.20 3.79
N SER A 27 -11.63 -18.10 4.13
CA SER A 27 -11.07 -16.91 4.77
C SER A 27 -10.49 -15.98 3.70
N PRO A 28 -10.72 -14.65 3.76
CA PRO A 28 -9.98 -13.73 2.90
C PRO A 28 -8.49 -13.82 3.23
N THR A 29 -7.68 -14.16 2.25
CA THR A 29 -6.22 -14.14 2.38
C THR A 29 -5.71 -12.74 2.03
N TYR A 30 -5.23 -11.99 3.01
CA TYR A 30 -4.52 -10.73 2.77
C TYR A 30 -3.07 -11.05 2.37
N GLY A 31 -2.83 -11.25 1.07
CA GLY A 31 -1.53 -11.70 0.56
C GLY A 31 -0.44 -10.63 0.51
N GLN A 32 -0.78 -9.35 0.61
CA GLN A 32 0.16 -8.23 0.56
C GLN A 32 -0.22 -7.18 1.59
N THR A 33 0.77 -6.75 2.40
CA THR A 33 0.64 -5.58 3.26
C THR A 33 0.59 -4.32 2.42
N THR A 34 -0.08 -3.27 2.90
CA THR A 34 -0.19 -1.99 2.19
C THR A 34 1.09 -1.15 2.25
N VAL A 35 2.04 -1.57 3.10
CA VAL A 35 3.38 -0.98 3.16
C VAL A 35 4.24 -1.43 1.98
N PHE A 36 4.97 -0.48 1.40
CA PHE A 36 5.99 -0.72 0.39
C PHE A 36 7.26 0.08 0.70
N THR A 37 8.39 -0.36 0.15
CA THR A 37 9.68 0.34 0.30
C THR A 37 9.89 1.29 -0.88
N TYR A 38 10.24 2.54 -0.58
CA TYR A 38 10.59 3.56 -1.56
C TYR A 38 12.06 3.95 -1.39
N GLN A 39 12.83 3.85 -2.47
CA GLN A 39 14.20 4.36 -2.54
C GLN A 39 14.24 5.52 -3.53
N GLY A 40 14.75 6.67 -3.06
CA GLY A 40 14.86 7.88 -3.85
C GLY A 40 16.28 8.40 -3.90
N ARG A 41 16.52 9.30 -4.87
CA ARG A 41 17.76 10.07 -4.98
C ARG A 41 17.45 11.56 -4.82
N LEU A 42 18.17 12.22 -3.93
CA LEU A 42 18.10 13.64 -3.64
C LEU A 42 19.43 14.32 -4.01
N SER A 43 19.32 15.41 -4.75
CA SER A 43 20.39 16.36 -4.98
C SER A 43 20.06 17.68 -4.30
N ASP A 44 21.07 18.31 -3.69
CA ASP A 44 20.96 19.62 -3.05
C ASP A 44 22.06 20.52 -3.66
N GLY A 45 21.65 21.65 -4.24
CA GLY A 45 22.57 22.55 -4.96
C GLY A 45 23.34 21.90 -6.13
N GLY A 46 22.78 20.86 -6.76
CA GLY A 46 23.42 20.13 -7.86
C GLY A 46 24.42 19.04 -7.44
N ALA A 47 24.68 18.87 -6.14
CA ALA A 47 25.47 17.78 -5.59
C ALA A 47 24.58 16.72 -4.93
N PRO A 48 25.01 15.44 -4.80
CA PRO A 48 24.27 14.46 -4.02
C PRO A 48 24.11 14.91 -2.57
N ALA A 49 22.88 14.91 -2.06
CA ALA A 49 22.58 15.36 -0.71
C ALA A 49 23.20 14.43 0.36
N ASN A 50 23.61 14.99 1.48
CA ASN A 50 24.12 14.23 2.64
C ASN A 50 23.62 14.89 3.92
N GLY A 51 23.04 14.10 4.83
CA GLY A 51 22.52 14.59 6.10
C GLY A 51 21.08 14.16 6.37
N ALA A 52 20.45 14.79 7.36
CA ALA A 52 19.07 14.51 7.74
C ALA A 52 18.09 15.47 7.06
N TYR A 53 17.06 14.92 6.43
CA TYR A 53 16.00 15.67 5.75
C TYR A 53 14.63 15.24 6.27
N ASP A 54 13.68 16.18 6.32
CA ASP A 54 12.28 15.82 6.47
C ASP A 54 11.69 15.64 5.07
N LEU A 55 11.05 14.50 4.81
CA LEU A 55 10.35 14.24 3.55
C LEU A 55 8.86 14.03 3.79
N GLN A 56 8.04 14.66 2.96
CA GLN A 56 6.60 14.44 2.86
C GLN A 56 6.27 13.70 1.57
N PHE A 57 5.33 12.76 1.69
CA PHE A 57 4.84 11.95 0.60
C PHE A 57 3.32 12.07 0.56
N LYS A 58 2.78 12.43 -0.61
CA LYS A 58 1.35 12.55 -0.87
C LYS A 58 0.99 11.82 -2.15
N LEU A 59 -0.15 11.14 -2.15
CA LEU A 59 -0.69 10.52 -3.35
C LEU A 59 -1.75 11.41 -3.99
N PHE A 60 -1.75 11.50 -5.31
CA PHE A 60 -2.74 12.22 -6.11
C PHE A 60 -3.34 11.32 -7.19
N ASP A 61 -4.53 11.69 -7.65
CA ASP A 61 -5.24 11.08 -8.77
C ASP A 61 -4.80 11.59 -10.15
N THR A 62 -4.02 12.68 -10.20
CA THR A 62 -3.47 13.25 -11.43
C THR A 62 -1.96 13.46 -11.37
N ALA A 63 -1.30 13.42 -12.52
CA ALA A 63 0.14 13.57 -12.65
C ALA A 63 0.64 15.01 -12.46
N SER A 64 -0.23 16.00 -12.61
CA SER A 64 0.13 17.42 -12.56
C SER A 64 0.38 17.85 -11.11
N THR A 65 1.63 18.22 -10.79
CA THR A 65 2.02 18.71 -9.46
C THR A 65 1.15 19.90 -9.02
N GLY A 66 0.69 19.87 -7.77
CA GLY A 66 -0.19 20.91 -7.21
C GLY A 66 -1.62 20.91 -7.77
N ALA A 67 -2.02 19.90 -8.55
CA ALA A 67 -3.38 19.72 -9.05
C ALA A 67 -3.93 18.32 -8.70
N GLY A 68 -5.23 18.13 -8.94
CA GLY A 68 -5.93 16.89 -8.61
C GLY A 68 -6.34 16.78 -7.14
N THR A 69 -6.91 15.63 -6.80
CA THR A 69 -7.37 15.30 -5.45
C THR A 69 -6.33 14.44 -4.75
N GLN A 70 -5.93 14.85 -3.55
CA GLN A 70 -5.07 14.01 -2.71
C GLN A 70 -5.84 12.75 -2.27
N ILE A 71 -5.18 11.60 -2.39
CA ILE A 71 -5.68 10.30 -1.96
C ILE A 71 -4.96 9.90 -0.67
N GLY A 72 -5.72 9.64 0.39
CA GLY A 72 -5.17 9.24 1.69
C GLY A 72 -4.43 10.37 2.43
N SER A 73 -3.79 10.01 3.55
CA SER A 73 -3.06 10.95 4.41
C SER A 73 -1.65 11.24 3.88
N THR A 74 -1.14 12.44 4.19
CA THR A 74 0.28 12.76 4.01
C THR A 74 1.12 11.89 4.95
N ILE A 75 2.15 11.24 4.42
CA ILE A 75 3.16 10.55 5.23
C ILE A 75 4.36 11.49 5.40
N THR A 76 4.76 11.77 6.64
CA THR A 76 5.92 12.60 6.95
C THR A 76 6.98 11.76 7.64
N ASN A 77 8.16 11.66 7.02
CA ASN A 77 9.32 10.99 7.59
C ASN A 77 10.33 12.06 7.99
N SER A 78 10.39 12.34 9.29
CA SER A 78 11.27 13.34 9.86
C SER A 78 12.68 12.81 10.09
N ALA A 79 13.67 13.67 9.92
CA ALA A 79 15.09 13.36 10.10
C ALA A 79 15.56 12.07 9.36
N LEU A 80 15.01 11.83 8.16
CA LEU A 80 15.44 10.72 7.31
C LEU A 80 16.89 10.95 6.86
N THR A 81 17.73 9.95 7.08
CA THR A 81 19.14 10.03 6.69
C THR A 81 19.28 9.83 5.18
N VAL A 82 19.90 10.80 4.52
CA VAL A 82 20.30 10.76 3.13
C VAL A 82 21.82 10.62 3.09
N THR A 83 22.34 9.65 2.33
CA THR A 83 23.78 9.39 2.20
C THR A 83 24.14 9.18 0.75
N GLY A 84 25.10 9.95 0.23
CA GLY A 84 25.47 9.92 -1.19
C GLY A 84 24.29 10.26 -2.11
N GLY A 85 23.36 11.07 -1.62
CA GLY A 85 22.10 11.40 -2.30
C GLY A 85 21.04 10.30 -2.25
N VAL A 86 21.27 9.14 -1.64
CA VAL A 86 20.28 8.05 -1.60
C VAL A 86 19.59 7.99 -0.24
N PHE A 87 18.28 7.76 -0.24
CA PHE A 87 17.51 7.43 0.96
C PHE A 87 16.56 6.27 0.69
N THR A 88 16.18 5.55 1.73
CA THR A 88 15.18 4.48 1.66
C THR A 88 14.21 4.65 2.82
N THR A 89 12.92 4.49 2.55
CA THR A 89 11.87 4.56 3.58
C THR A 89 10.73 3.61 3.26
N GLN A 90 9.93 3.28 4.26
CA GLN A 90 8.66 2.59 4.07
C GLN A 90 7.53 3.61 3.97
N LEU A 91 6.56 3.33 3.10
CA LEU A 91 5.35 4.12 2.90
C LEU A 91 4.15 3.19 2.98
N ASP A 92 3.12 3.61 3.73
CA ASP A 92 1.85 2.90 3.83
C ASP A 92 0.70 3.91 3.76
N PHE A 93 0.02 3.96 2.61
CA PHE A 93 -1.17 4.79 2.40
C PHE A 93 -2.47 4.03 2.66
N GLY A 94 -2.39 2.75 3.04
CA GLY A 94 -3.54 1.86 3.21
C GLY A 94 -4.10 1.33 1.89
N ALA A 95 -4.90 0.26 2.00
CA ALA A 95 -5.42 -0.47 0.83
C ALA A 95 -6.41 0.36 0.01
N SER A 96 -7.18 1.24 0.66
CA SER A 96 -8.14 2.12 0.00
C SER A 96 -7.47 3.14 -0.94
N ALA A 97 -6.18 3.43 -0.74
CA ALA A 97 -5.43 4.29 -1.64
C ALA A 97 -5.13 3.61 -2.98
N PHE A 98 -5.13 2.27 -3.07
CA PHE A 98 -4.76 1.52 -4.27
C PHE A 98 -5.84 0.54 -4.75
N PRO A 99 -7.02 1.03 -5.19
CA PRO A 99 -8.10 0.17 -5.71
C PRO A 99 -7.85 -0.33 -7.15
N GLY A 100 -6.65 -0.10 -7.71
CA GLY A 100 -6.30 -0.39 -9.11
C GLY A 100 -6.37 0.81 -10.06
N ALA A 101 -6.71 2.00 -9.55
CA ALA A 101 -6.63 3.26 -10.30
C ALA A 101 -5.22 3.88 -10.21
N ASP A 102 -4.84 4.66 -11.23
CA ASP A 102 -3.54 5.33 -11.29
C ASP A 102 -3.32 6.26 -10.08
N ARG A 103 -2.09 6.28 -9.59
CA ARG A 103 -1.67 7.10 -8.45
C ARG A 103 -0.34 7.77 -8.75
N PHE A 104 -0.25 9.04 -8.38
CA PHE A 104 0.93 9.87 -8.59
C PHE A 104 1.47 10.31 -7.24
N LEU A 105 2.77 10.07 -7.01
CA LEU A 105 3.43 10.39 -5.76
C LEU A 105 4.08 11.77 -5.86
N GLU A 106 3.58 12.74 -5.09
CA GLU A 106 4.24 14.02 -4.87
C GLU A 106 5.16 13.89 -3.66
N ILE A 107 6.39 14.39 -3.81
CA ILE A 107 7.40 14.39 -2.76
C ILE A 107 7.77 15.84 -2.46
N SER A 108 7.79 16.19 -1.19
CA SER A 108 8.33 17.47 -0.74
C SER A 108 9.42 17.25 0.28
N VAL A 109 10.44 18.10 0.27
CA VAL A 109 11.63 17.94 1.11
C VAL A 109 12.03 19.24 1.77
N ARG A 110 12.66 19.14 2.93
CA ARG A 110 13.43 20.23 3.56
C ARG A 110 14.57 19.65 4.38
N LEU A 111 15.55 20.46 4.74
CA LEU A 111 16.52 20.09 5.79
C LEU A 111 15.76 19.80 7.10
N ALA A 112 16.18 18.79 7.85
CA ALA A 112 15.46 18.36 9.04
C ALA A 112 15.28 19.52 10.04
N GLY A 113 14.04 19.76 10.46
CA GLY A 113 13.70 20.85 11.38
C GLY A 113 13.80 22.27 10.79
N SER A 114 14.06 22.41 9.49
CA SER A 114 14.09 23.72 8.83
C SER A 114 12.68 24.22 8.47
N GLY A 115 12.58 25.31 7.69
CA GLY A 115 11.34 26.02 7.37
C GLY A 115 10.35 25.25 6.47
N SER A 116 9.86 25.91 5.43
CA SER A 116 8.87 25.34 4.51
C SER A 116 9.45 24.18 3.68
N PHE A 117 8.58 23.25 3.30
CA PHE A 117 8.93 22.19 2.35
C PHE A 117 9.00 22.73 0.92
N THR A 118 9.93 22.19 0.14
CA THR A 118 10.05 22.38 -1.31
C THR A 118 9.52 21.15 -2.02
N VAL A 119 8.60 21.33 -2.96
CA VAL A 119 8.11 20.23 -3.83
C VAL A 119 9.20 19.89 -4.86
N LEU A 120 9.47 18.60 -5.05
CA LEU A 120 10.48 18.07 -5.98
C LEU A 120 9.93 17.82 -7.39
#